data_AF-A0A6F9JDD0-F1
#
_entry.id   AF-A0A6F9JDD0-F1
#
_cell.length_a   1.000
_cell.length_b   1.000
_cell.length_c   1.000
_cell.angle_alpha   90.00
_cell.angle_beta   90.00
_cell.angle_gamma   90.00
#
_symmetry.space_group_name_H-M   'P 1'
#
loop_
_entity.id
_entity.type
_entity.pdbx_description
1 polymer ?
#
loop_
_entity_poly.entity_id
_entity_poly.type
_entity_poly.pdbx_seq_one_letter_code
_entity_poly.pdbx_strand_id
1 'polypeptide(L)' 'MKMTKRDFIIELRNIGMTQADFFKLAGRKTRSLTNVKDDEEIATWHINFLKILKDLKTLQLENKLLKELIDKKVSFFL' A
#
# COMPACT_ATOMS: atom_id res chain seq x y z
N MET A 1 4.88 -16.75 -4.28
CA MET A 1 4.51 -16.40 -2.89
C MET A 1 3.00 -16.47 -2.83
N LYS A 2 2.44 -17.40 -2.04
CA LYS A 2 1.00 -17.50 -1.86
C LYS A 2 0.59 -16.47 -0.82
N MET A 3 -0.47 -15.70 -1.08
CA MET A 3 -1.02 -14.72 -0.15
C MET A 3 -2.52 -14.96 -0.06
N THR A 4 -3.04 -15.12 1.15
CA THR A 4 -4.48 -15.28 1.34
C THR A 4 -5.19 -13.94 1.28
N LYS A 5 -6.52 -13.93 1.14
CA LYS A 5 -7.32 -12.70 1.24
C LYS A 5 -7.12 -12.02 2.59
N ARG A 6 -7.04 -12.79 3.68
CA ARG A 6 -6.79 -12.24 5.02
C ARG A 6 -5.45 -11.51 5.08
N ASP A 7 -4.38 -12.15 4.59
CA ASP A 7 -3.04 -11.54 4.55
C ASP A 7 -3.05 -10.26 3.72
N PHE A 8 -3.68 -10.30 2.54
CA PHE A 8 -3.82 -9.15 1.66
C PHE A 8 -4.50 -7.96 2.36
N ILE A 9 -5.58 -8.20 3.11
CA ILE A 9 -6.31 -7.15 3.84
C ILE A 9 -5.44 -6.56 4.96
N ILE A 10 -4.70 -7.39 5.69
CA ILE A 10 -3.77 -6.94 6.73
C ILE A 10 -2.72 -6.02 6.10
N GLU A 11 -2.16 -6.42 4.96
CA GLU A 11 -1.11 -5.67 4.29
C GLU A 11 -1.58 -4.34 3.72
N LEU A 12 -2.83 -4.25 3.26
CA LEU A 12 -3.43 -2.97 2.90
C LEU A 12 -3.57 -2.04 4.11
N ARG A 13 -3.98 -2.57 5.27
CA ARG A 13 -4.07 -1.77 6.50
C ARG A 13 -2.71 -1.26 6.95
N ASN A 14 -1.66 -2.06 6.81
CA ASN A 14 -0.28 -1.66 7.16
C ASN A 14 0.20 -0.43 6.37
N ILE A 15 -0.29 -0.25 5.14
CA ILE A 15 0.00 0.95 4.33
C ILE A 15 -1.08 2.04 4.44
N GLY A 16 -2.06 1.87 5.33
CA GLY A 16 -3.13 2.84 5.57
C GLY A 16 -4.19 2.89 4.47
N MET A 17 -4.44 1.77 3.78
CA MET A 17 -5.40 1.67 2.69
C MET A 17 -6.52 0.68 2.98
N THR A 18 -7.72 0.96 2.46
CA THR A 18 -8.82 -0.02 2.41
C THR A 18 -8.78 -0.84 1.11
N GLN A 19 -9.55 -1.92 1.05
CA GLN A 19 -9.76 -2.65 -0.21
C GLN A 19 -10.39 -1.74 -1.28
N ALA A 20 -11.31 -0.84 -0.90
CA ALA A 20 -11.95 0.07 -1.83
C ALA A 20 -10.93 1.03 -2.47
N ASP A 21 -10.01 1.58 -1.67
CA ASP A 21 -8.93 2.43 -2.17
C ASP A 21 -8.02 1.69 -3.13
N PHE A 22 -7.64 0.45 -2.78
CA PHE A 22 -6.82 -0.40 -3.62
C PHE A 22 -7.45 -0.60 -5.01
N PHE A 23 -8.73 -0.99 -5.06
CA PHE A 23 -9.41 -1.23 -6.35
C PHE A 23 -9.66 0.05 -7.14
N LYS A 24 -9.91 1.16 -6.44
CA LYS A 24 -10.00 2.49 -7.06
C LYS A 24 -8.69 2.86 -7.76
N LEU A 25 -7.54 2.66 -7.10
CA LEU A 25 -6.22 2.91 -7.70
C LEU A 25 -5.89 1.93 -8.83
N ALA A 26 -6.31 0.66 -8.69
CA ALA A 26 -6.11 -0.34 -9.73
C ALA A 26 -6.98 -0.10 -10.99
N GLY A 27 -7.91 0.87 -10.96
CA GLY A 27 -8.88 1.09 -12.03
C GLY A 27 -9.83 -0.09 -12.24
N ARG A 28 -10.11 -0.86 -11.19
CA ARG A 28 -10.89 -2.11 -11.26
C ARG A 28 -12.09 -2.08 -10.31
N LYS A 29 -13.14 -2.83 -10.63
CA LYS A 29 -14.31 -2.97 -9.75
C LYS A 29 -13.95 -3.83 -8.53
N THR A 30 -14.37 -3.38 -7.34
CA THR A 30 -14.15 -4.00 -6.03
C THR A 30 -14.66 -5.44 -5.91
N ARG A 31 -15.55 -5.88 -6.82
CA ARG A 31 -16.18 -7.21 -6.80
C ARG A 31 -15.20 -8.38 -6.95
N SER A 32 -13.93 -8.15 -7.29
CA SER A 32 -12.97 -9.23 -7.50
C SER A 32 -12.60 -10.04 -6.24
N LEU A 33 -12.88 -9.53 -5.04
CA LEU A 33 -12.62 -10.23 -3.77
C LEU A 33 -13.90 -10.59 -2.98
N THR A 34 -15.09 -10.27 -3.50
CA THR A 34 -16.34 -10.48 -2.76
C THR A 34 -16.61 -11.96 -2.50
N ASN A 35 -16.26 -12.84 -3.46
CA ASN A 35 -16.51 -14.28 -3.36
C ASN A 35 -15.30 -15.09 -2.88
N VAL A 36 -14.14 -14.44 -2.71
CA VAL A 36 -12.92 -15.09 -2.23
C VAL A 36 -13.01 -15.22 -0.72
N LYS A 37 -12.81 -16.42 -0.17
CA LYS A 37 -12.79 -16.63 1.29
C LYS A 37 -11.50 -16.10 1.91
N ASP A 38 -11.51 -15.89 3.22
CA ASP A 38 -10.36 -15.32 3.94
C ASP A 38 -9.07 -16.16 3.81
N ASP A 39 -9.22 -17.49 3.79
CA ASP A 39 -8.17 -18.50 3.68
C ASP A 39 -7.80 -18.84 2.22
N GLU A 40 -8.57 -18.35 1.25
CA GLU A 40 -8.30 -18.56 -0.16
C GLU A 40 -7.20 -17.63 -0.69
N GLU A 41 -6.42 -18.16 -1.62
CA GLU A 41 -5.34 -17.45 -2.28
C GLU A 41 -5.90 -16.36 -3.21
N ILE A 42 -5.35 -15.15 -3.12
CA ILE A 42 -5.69 -14.06 -4.03
C ILE A 42 -4.89 -14.14 -5.32
N ALA A 43 -5.41 -13.55 -6.39
CA ALA A 43 -4.73 -13.60 -7.68
C ALA A 43 -3.38 -12.85 -7.63
N THR A 44 -2.38 -13.39 -8.34
CA THR A 44 -1.01 -12.86 -8.37
C THR A 44 -0.93 -11.37 -8.73
N TRP A 45 -1.84 -10.87 -9.55
CA TRP A 45 -1.86 -9.45 -9.92
C TRP A 45 -2.17 -8.54 -8.72
N HIS A 46 -3.03 -8.97 -7.77
CA HIS A 46 -3.29 -8.21 -6.55
C HIS A 46 -2.02 -8.11 -5.71
N ILE A 47 -1.27 -9.20 -5.60
CA ILE A 47 0.01 -9.26 -4.89
C ILE A 47 1.03 -8.34 -5.54
N ASN A 48 1.18 -8.38 -6.87
CA ASN A 48 2.13 -7.55 -7.59
C ASN A 48 1.79 -6.06 -7.46
N PHE A 49 0.51 -5.70 -7.57
CA PHE A 49 0.10 -4.30 -7.41
C PHE A 49 0.27 -3.81 -5.98
N LEU A 50 -0.01 -4.65 -4.97
CA LEU A 50 0.26 -4.34 -3.58
C LEU A 50 1.75 -4.05 -3.33
N LYS A 51 2.66 -4.82 -3.93
CA LYS A 51 4.11 -4.55 -3.81
C LYS A 51 4.47 -3.15 -4.34
N ILE A 52 3.98 -2.80 -5.53
CA ILE A 52 4.19 -1.46 -6.10
C ILE A 52 3.69 -0.37 -5.14
N LEU A 53 2.50 -0.55 -4.55
CA LEU A 53 1.95 0.43 -3.59
C LEU A 53 2.80 0.57 -2.32
N LYS A 54 3.35 -0.53 -1.80
CA LYS A 54 4.27 -0.51 -0.66
C LYS A 54 5.57 0.22 -0.98
N ASP A 55 6.14 -0.03 -2.16
CA ASP A 55 7.37 0.63 -2.60
C ASP A 55 7.16 2.14 -2.72
N LEU A 56 6.05 2.55 -3.36
CA LEU A 56 5.67 3.97 -3.47
C LEU A 56 5.46 4.63 -2.09
N LYS A 57 4.84 3.92 -1.15
CA LYS A 57 4.61 4.44 0.21
C LYS A 57 5.93 4.68 0.94
N THR A 58 6.90 3.77 0.76
CA THR A 58 8.24 3.88 1.34
C THR A 58 8.98 5.10 0.78
N LEU A 59 9.00 5.26 -0.54
CA LEU A 59 9.60 6.42 -1.21
C LEU A 59 8.95 7.74 -0.78
N GLN A 60 7.63 7.78 -0.58
CA GLN A 60 6.94 8.96 -0.08
C GLN A 60 7.40 9.33 1.33
N LEU A 61 7.58 8.33 2.20
CA LEU A 61 8.05 8.54 3.58
C LEU A 61 9.49 9.05 3.60
N GLU A 62 10.38 8.46 2.80
CA GLU A 62 11.78 8.90 2.68
C GLU A 62 11.88 10.36 2.24
N ASN A 63 11.11 10.75 1.21
CA ASN A 63 11.06 12.14 0.74
C ASN A 63 10.54 13.10 1.82
N LYS A 64 9.53 12.69 2.61
CA LYS A 64 9.01 13.49 3.71
C LYS A 64 10.08 13.71 4.79
N LEU A 65 10.79 12.64 5.19
CA LEU A 65 11.86 12.71 6.18
C LEU A 65 13.02 13.58 5.70
N LEU A 66 13.42 13.45 4.44
CA LEU A 66 14.47 14.29 3.85
C LEU A 66 14.09 15.77 3.88
N LYS A 67 12.85 16.10 3.53
CA LYS A 67 12.35 17.49 3.60
C LYS A 67 12.39 18.03 5.03
N GLU A 68 11.91 17.27 6.01
CA GLU A 68 11.95 17.68 7.43
C GLU A 68 13.38 17.91 7.94
N LEU A 69 14.35 17.10 7.49
CA LEU A 69 15.77 17.29 7.83
C LEU A 69 16.35 18.57 7.22
N ILE A 70 16.01 18.86 5.97
CA ILE A 70 16.44 20.10 5.29
C ILE A 70 15.85 21.31 6.00
N ASP A 71 14.53 21.32 6.27
CA ASP A 71 13.83 22.44 6.90
C ASP A 71 14.39 22.73 8.31
N LYS A 72 14.67 21.69 9.11
CA LYS A 72 15.34 21.83 10.42
C LYS A 72 16.73 22.43 10.31
N LYS A 73 17.50 22.01 9.31
CA LYS A 73 18.86 22.50 9.10
C LYS A 73 18.84 23.98 8.69
N VAL A 74 17.96 24.39 7.78
CA VAL A 74 17.80 25.80 7.38
C VAL A 74 17.41 26.68 8.56
N SER A 75 16.50 26.22 9.43
CA SER A 75 16.11 26.95 10.64
C SER A 75 17.25 27.14 11.66
N PHE A 76 18.33 26.37 11.60
CA PHE A 76 19.48 26.51 12.51
C PHE A 76 20.49 27.57 12.02
N PHE A 77 20.45 27.94 10.73
CA PHE A 77 21.37 28.89 10.12
C PHE A 77 20.79 30.31 9.96
N LEU A 78 19.52 30.52 10.35
CA LEU A 78 18.82 31.81 10.40
C LEU A 78 18.60 32.22 11.85
#